data_AF-A4L7N2-F1
#
_entry.id   AF-A4L7N2-F1
#
_cell.length_a   1.000
_cell.length_b   1.000
_cell.length_c   1.000
_cell.angle_alpha   90.00
_cell.angle_beta   90.00
_cell.angle_gamma   90.00
#
_symmetry.space_group_name_H-M   'P 1'
#
loop_
_entity.id
_entity.type
_entity.pdbx_description
1 polymer ?
#
loop_
_entity_poly.entity_id
_entity_poly.type
_entity_poly.pdbx_seq_one_letter_code
_entity_poly.pdbx_strand_id
1 'polypeptide(L)'
;APRHGSMGFYPKKRSRRHRGKVKAFPKDDPSKPVHLTAFIGYKAGMTHVVREPDRPGSKINKKEIVEAVTIIETPPMVAVGVVGYIETPHGLRALLTIWAEHMSEDCRRRFYKNWYKCKKKAFTKASKKWQDELG
;
A
#
# COMPACT_ATOMS: atom_id res chain seq x y z
N ALA A 1 -29.80 27.39 7.11
CA ALA A 1 -28.92 26.32 7.64
C ALA A 1 -27.95 25.87 6.54
N PRO A 2 -26.72 25.46 6.87
CA PRO A 2 -25.80 24.88 5.89
C PRO A 2 -26.34 23.54 5.37
N ARG A 3 -25.88 23.11 4.18
CA ARG A 3 -26.28 21.83 3.58
C ARG A 3 -25.89 20.65 4.49
N HIS A 4 -26.77 19.65 4.59
CA HIS A 4 -26.51 18.41 5.32
C HIS A 4 -25.56 17.48 4.53
N GLY A 5 -24.26 17.73 4.68
CA GLY A 5 -23.19 16.86 4.19
C GLY A 5 -22.56 17.30 2.88
N SER A 6 -21.35 16.80 2.64
CA SER A 6 -20.57 17.11 1.44
C SER A 6 -20.96 16.22 0.25
N MET A 7 -21.22 16.86 -0.90
CA MET A 7 -21.54 16.16 -2.15
C MET A 7 -20.34 15.48 -2.80
N GLY A 8 -19.11 15.85 -2.43
CA GLY A 8 -17.88 15.23 -2.97
C GLY A 8 -17.68 13.77 -2.55
N PHE A 9 -18.42 13.30 -1.54
CA PHE A 9 -18.38 11.90 -1.08
C PHE A 9 -19.55 11.06 -1.61
N TYR A 10 -20.32 11.58 -2.57
CA TYR A 10 -21.36 10.81 -3.26
C TYR A 10 -20.81 10.13 -4.52
N PRO A 11 -21.33 8.94 -4.89
CA PRO A 11 -22.37 8.17 -4.21
C PRO A 11 -21.85 7.44 -2.96
N LYS A 12 -22.63 7.47 -1.86
CA LYS A 12 -22.35 6.77 -0.59
C LYS A 12 -22.65 5.27 -0.69
N LYS A 13 -21.93 4.57 -1.58
CA LYS A 13 -22.02 3.11 -1.76
C LYS A 13 -20.86 2.38 -1.09
N ARG A 14 -21.01 1.07 -0.89
CA ARG A 14 -19.92 0.23 -0.38
C ARG A 14 -18.72 0.27 -1.33
N SER A 15 -17.52 0.30 -0.76
CA SER A 15 -16.29 0.20 -1.54
C SER A 15 -16.22 -1.13 -2.29
N ARG A 16 -15.78 -1.10 -3.54
CA ARG A 16 -15.52 -2.32 -4.34
C ARG A 16 -14.31 -3.11 -3.83
N ARG A 17 -13.38 -2.46 -3.12
CA ARG A 17 -12.11 -3.04 -2.69
C ARG A 17 -12.01 -3.01 -1.17
N HIS A 18 -11.43 -4.08 -0.61
CA HIS A 18 -11.16 -4.20 0.83
C HIS A 18 -9.95 -3.36 1.27
N ARG A 19 -8.94 -3.22 0.41
CA ARG A 19 -7.73 -2.41 0.72
C ARG A 19 -7.88 -0.99 0.17
N GLY A 20 -7.25 -0.04 0.86
CA GLY A 20 -7.07 1.31 0.36
C GLY A 20 -6.38 1.31 -1.02
N LYS A 21 -6.81 2.21 -1.90
CA LYS A 21 -6.16 2.44 -3.21
C LYS A 21 -5.56 3.83 -3.21
N VAL A 22 -4.25 3.92 -3.30
CA VAL A 22 -3.56 5.17 -3.60
C VAL A 22 -3.89 5.56 -5.04
N LYS A 23 -4.52 6.74 -5.23
CA LYS A 23 -4.88 7.26 -6.56
C LYS A 23 -3.84 8.21 -7.13
N ALA A 24 -3.05 8.83 -6.27
CA ALA A 24 -1.94 9.70 -6.60
C ALA A 24 -0.84 9.44 -5.56
N PHE A 25 0.36 9.16 -6.04
CA PHE A 25 1.55 9.07 -5.20
C PHE A 25 2.12 10.47 -4.92
N PRO A 26 3.04 10.62 -3.95
CA PRO A 26 3.79 11.87 -3.77
C PRO A 26 4.43 12.32 -5.10
N LYS A 27 4.64 13.63 -5.24
CA LYS A 27 5.36 14.17 -6.40
C LYS A 27 6.80 13.67 -6.38
N ASP A 28 7.28 13.27 -7.55
CA ASP A 28 8.63 12.78 -7.71
C ASP A 28 9.66 13.92 -7.59
N ASP A 29 10.81 13.62 -7.00
CA ASP A 29 11.91 14.55 -6.79
C ASP A 29 13.24 13.84 -7.12
N PRO A 30 13.77 14.05 -8.34
CA PRO A 30 14.98 13.37 -8.81
C PRO A 30 16.25 13.70 -8.01
N SER A 31 16.22 14.75 -7.18
CA SER A 31 17.37 15.12 -6.34
C SER A 31 17.57 14.19 -5.15
N LYS A 32 16.54 13.44 -4.77
CA LYS A 32 16.54 12.55 -3.60
C LYS A 32 16.83 11.10 -4.01
N PRO A 33 17.40 10.29 -3.09
CA PRO A 33 17.58 8.88 -3.34
C PRO A 33 16.21 8.17 -3.51
N VAL A 34 16.23 7.11 -4.30
CA VAL A 34 15.06 6.26 -4.54
C VAL A 34 14.55 5.69 -3.21
N HIS A 35 13.25 5.84 -2.96
CA HIS A 35 12.60 5.36 -1.75
C HIS A 35 11.18 4.84 -2.05
N LEU A 36 10.66 3.97 -1.19
CA LEU A 36 9.29 3.49 -1.29
C LEU A 36 8.31 4.54 -0.77
N THR A 37 7.19 4.70 -1.48
CA THR A 37 6.21 5.76 -1.20
C THR A 37 5.05 5.34 -0.30
N ALA A 38 4.88 4.04 -0.05
CA ALA A 38 3.75 3.51 0.71
C ALA A 38 4.06 2.17 1.38
N PHE A 39 3.32 1.87 2.45
CA PHE A 39 3.42 0.62 3.20
C PHE A 39 2.01 0.09 3.56
N ILE A 40 1.88 -1.22 3.77
CA ILE A 40 0.62 -1.84 4.21
C ILE A 40 0.72 -2.17 5.70
N GLY A 41 -0.25 -1.73 6.48
CA GLY A 41 -0.38 -2.08 7.89
C GLY A 41 -1.81 -2.51 8.26
N TYR A 42 -1.94 -3.05 9.46
CA TYR A 42 -3.19 -3.56 10.03
C TYR A 42 -3.51 -2.81 11.30
N LYS A 43 -4.76 -2.36 11.46
CA LYS A 43 -5.19 -1.66 12.69
C LYS A 43 -5.24 -2.67 13.84
N ALA A 44 -4.38 -2.50 14.84
CA ALA A 44 -4.30 -3.38 16.01
C ALA A 44 -5.16 -2.86 17.18
N GLY A 45 -5.27 -1.54 17.33
CA GLY A 45 -6.04 -0.95 18.42
C GLY A 45 -5.84 0.56 18.56
N MET A 46 -6.29 1.12 19.67
CA MET A 46 -6.06 2.51 20.04
C MET A 46 -5.69 2.58 21.53
N THR A 47 -4.84 3.52 21.88
CA THR A 47 -4.47 3.84 23.27
C THR A 47 -4.30 5.35 23.41
N HIS A 48 -3.80 5.82 24.54
CA HIS A 48 -3.40 7.21 24.76
C HIS A 48 -1.92 7.27 25.14
N VAL A 49 -1.26 8.38 24.81
CA VAL A 49 0.11 8.67 25.24
C VAL A 49 0.15 10.00 25.97
N VAL A 50 1.01 10.10 26.97
CA VAL A 50 1.39 11.37 27.58
C VAL A 50 2.60 11.88 26.82
N ARG A 51 2.55 13.14 26.35
CA ARG A 51 3.71 13.80 25.77
C ARG A 51 3.76 15.27 26.16
N GLU A 52 4.95 15.83 26.16
CA GLU A 52 5.17 17.27 26.31
C GLU A 52 5.34 17.90 24.91
N PRO A 53 4.46 18.81 24.47
CA PRO A 53 4.59 19.47 23.19
C PRO A 53 5.55 20.65 23.29
N ASP A 54 6.55 20.69 22.41
CA ASP A 54 7.36 21.87 22.15
C ASP A 54 6.75 22.68 21.00
N ARG A 55 5.88 23.62 21.36
CA ARG A 55 5.14 24.51 20.44
C ARG A 55 5.07 25.91 21.02
N PRO A 56 6.11 26.74 20.84
CA PRO A 56 6.13 28.13 21.32
C PRO A 56 4.89 28.92 20.86
N GLY A 57 4.30 29.71 21.76
CA GLY A 57 3.06 30.47 21.51
C GLY A 57 1.77 29.69 21.76
N SER A 58 1.84 28.37 21.99
CA SER A 58 0.67 27.58 22.38
C SER A 58 0.44 27.61 23.90
N LYS A 59 -0.83 27.66 24.34
CA LYS A 59 -1.20 27.60 25.78
C LYS A 59 -0.79 26.28 26.46
N ILE A 60 -0.57 25.24 25.66
CA ILE A 60 -0.18 23.89 26.08
C ILE A 60 1.33 23.65 25.98
N ASN A 61 2.13 24.66 25.60
CA ASN A 61 3.57 24.53 25.50
C ASN A 61 4.19 24.13 26.85
N LYS A 62 5.12 23.17 26.84
CA LYS A 62 5.80 22.64 28.04
C LYS A 62 4.87 22.13 29.15
N LYS A 63 3.73 21.56 28.76
CA LYS A 63 2.78 20.91 29.67
C LYS A 63 2.50 19.50 29.17
N GLU A 64 2.38 18.56 30.09
CA GLU A 64 1.97 17.20 29.74
C GLU A 64 0.54 17.20 29.20
N ILE A 65 0.35 16.62 28.01
CA ILE A 65 -0.95 16.41 27.40
C ILE A 65 -1.16 14.93 27.11
N VAL A 66 -2.41 14.49 27.22
CA VAL A 66 -2.83 13.13 26.86
C VAL A 66 -3.43 13.18 25.45
N GLU A 67 -2.85 12.43 24.52
CA GLU A 67 -3.34 12.34 23.15
C GLU A 67 -3.72 10.90 22.78
N ALA A 68 -4.83 10.75 22.07
CA ALA A 68 -5.27 9.47 21.53
C ALA A 68 -4.40 9.06 20.33
N VAL A 69 -3.92 7.82 20.35
CA VAL A 69 -3.10 7.23 19.28
C VAL A 69 -3.71 5.93 18.77
N THR A 70 -3.49 5.64 17.49
CA THR A 70 -3.89 4.36 16.87
C THR A 70 -2.65 3.52 16.62
N ILE A 71 -2.67 2.26 17.06
CA ILE A 71 -1.59 1.31 16.83
C ILE A 71 -1.85 0.59 15.51
N ILE A 72 -0.86 0.63 14.62
CA ILE A 72 -0.87 -0.05 13.33
C ILE A 72 0.28 -1.07 13.33
N GLU A 73 -0.05 -2.34 13.19
CA GLU A 73 0.93 -3.42 13.01
C GLU A 73 1.40 -3.43 11.55
N THR A 74 2.71 -3.42 11.34
CA THR A 74 3.34 -3.30 10.02
C THR A 74 4.36 -4.43 9.83
N PRO A 75 3.91 -5.67 9.54
CA PRO A 75 4.82 -6.77 9.26
C PRO A 75 5.67 -6.47 8.01
N PRO A 76 6.91 -6.99 7.92
CA PRO A 76 7.77 -6.76 6.76
C PRO A 76 7.10 -7.18 5.44
N MET A 77 7.21 -6.33 4.42
CA MET A 77 6.70 -6.63 3.09
C MET A 77 7.77 -7.31 2.23
N VAL A 78 7.37 -8.31 1.46
CA VAL A 78 8.23 -8.97 0.47
C VAL A 78 7.92 -8.40 -0.91
N ALA A 79 8.92 -7.82 -1.58
CA ALA A 79 8.80 -7.36 -2.96
C ALA A 79 8.82 -8.56 -3.91
N VAL A 80 7.87 -8.61 -4.84
CA VAL A 80 7.64 -9.77 -5.73
C VAL A 80 7.83 -9.45 -7.21
N GLY A 81 8.05 -8.18 -7.54
CA GLY A 81 8.20 -7.73 -8.92
C GLY A 81 8.17 -6.22 -9.06
N VAL A 82 8.43 -5.76 -10.28
CA VAL A 82 8.47 -4.35 -10.67
C VAL A 82 7.53 -4.14 -11.86
N VAL A 83 6.85 -3.00 -11.90
CA VAL A 83 5.99 -2.61 -13.01
C VAL A 83 6.50 -1.30 -13.60
N GLY A 84 6.81 -1.31 -14.89
CA GLY A 84 7.14 -0.11 -15.65
C GLY A 84 5.87 0.54 -16.22
N TYR A 85 5.80 1.87 -16.15
CA TYR A 85 4.72 2.65 -16.76
C TYR A 85 5.27 3.53 -17.88
N ILE A 86 4.48 3.68 -18.95
CA ILE A 86 4.75 4.60 -20.04
C ILE A 86 3.64 5.65 -20.11
N GLU A 87 4.03 6.88 -20.40
CA GLU A 87 3.08 7.96 -20.66
C GLU A 87 2.53 7.83 -22.09
N THR A 88 1.21 7.87 -22.20
CA THR A 88 0.51 7.85 -23.47
C THR A 88 -0.45 9.05 -23.54
N PRO A 89 -0.94 9.45 -24.72
CA PRO A 89 -1.95 10.52 -24.83
C PRO A 89 -3.22 10.28 -24.02
N HIS A 90 -3.49 9.03 -23.62
CA HIS A 90 -4.64 8.65 -22.79
C HIS A 90 -4.27 8.46 -21.30
N GLY A 91 -3.06 8.82 -20.90
CA GLY A 91 -2.52 8.68 -19.54
C GLY A 91 -1.50 7.55 -19.39
N LEU A 92 -1.18 7.21 -18.14
CA LEU A 92 -0.19 6.19 -17.82
C LEU A 92 -0.71 4.79 -18.12
N ARG A 93 0.06 4.02 -18.89
CA ARG A 93 -0.22 2.61 -19.18
C ARG A 93 0.89 1.73 -18.61
N ALA A 94 0.51 0.61 -17.99
CA ALA A 94 1.49 -0.40 -17.60
C ALA A 94 2.11 -1.03 -18.85
N LEU A 95 3.43 -0.92 -18.98
CA LEU A 95 4.17 -1.44 -20.11
C LEU A 95 4.46 -2.94 -19.92
N LEU A 96 5.15 -3.27 -18.83
CA LEU A 96 5.55 -4.64 -18.49
C LEU A 96 5.60 -4.80 -16.97
N THR A 97 5.31 -6.02 -16.51
CA THR A 97 5.56 -6.47 -15.15
C THR A 97 6.63 -7.55 -15.16
N ILE A 98 7.73 -7.31 -14.45
CA ILE A 98 8.79 -8.29 -14.22
C ILE A 98 8.56 -8.88 -12.84
N TRP A 99 8.55 -10.21 -12.75
CA TRP A 99 8.33 -10.94 -11.50
C TRP A 99 9.63 -11.53 -10.97
N ALA A 100 9.75 -11.63 -9.66
CA ALA A 100 10.83 -12.37 -9.01
C ALA A 100 10.81 -13.85 -9.43
N GLU A 101 11.99 -14.47 -9.49
CA GLU A 101 12.16 -15.87 -9.83
C GLU A 101 11.41 -16.79 -8.86
N HIS A 102 11.64 -16.58 -7.57
CA HIS A 102 11.02 -17.35 -6.50
C HIS A 102 9.85 -16.60 -5.89
N MET A 103 8.67 -17.22 -5.93
CA MET A 103 7.43 -16.65 -5.40
C MET A 103 6.94 -17.46 -4.19
N SER A 104 6.68 -16.80 -3.07
CA SER A 104 6.11 -17.45 -1.89
C SER A 104 4.72 -18.02 -2.16
N GLU A 105 4.35 -19.08 -1.45
CA GLU A 105 3.02 -19.68 -1.57
C GLU A 105 1.90 -18.69 -1.21
N ASP A 106 2.12 -17.84 -0.21
CA ASP A 106 1.17 -16.82 0.23
C ASP A 106 0.86 -15.81 -0.87
N CYS A 107 1.86 -15.42 -1.67
CA CYS A 107 1.64 -14.56 -2.82
C CYS A 107 0.86 -15.30 -3.92
N ARG A 108 1.20 -16.56 -4.20
CA ARG A 108 0.50 -17.42 -5.18
C ARG A 108 -0.96 -17.68 -4.80
N ARG A 109 -1.26 -17.73 -3.49
CA ARG A 109 -2.62 -17.89 -2.97
C ARG A 109 -3.56 -16.78 -3.44
N ARG A 110 -3.06 -15.57 -3.70
CA ARG A 110 -3.87 -14.46 -4.21
C ARG A 110 -4.54 -14.74 -5.56
N PHE A 111 -4.00 -15.66 -6.35
CA PHE A 111 -4.50 -16.02 -7.69
C PHE A 111 -5.60 -17.09 -7.65
N TYR A 112 -5.93 -17.64 -6.48
CA TYR A 112 -6.92 -18.69 -6.33
C TYR A 112 -8.00 -18.31 -5.32
N LYS A 113 -9.27 -18.56 -5.65
CA LYS A 113 -10.36 -18.46 -4.68
C LYS A 113 -10.32 -19.59 -3.66
N ASN A 114 -10.03 -20.81 -4.13
CA ASN A 114 -9.86 -21.99 -3.28
C ASN A 114 -8.47 -22.61 -3.53
N TRP A 115 -7.54 -22.35 -2.63
CA TRP A 115 -6.14 -22.78 -2.74
C TRP A 115 -5.96 -24.28 -2.50
N TYR A 116 -6.69 -24.85 -1.54
CA TYR A 116 -6.52 -26.25 -1.14
C TYR A 116 -7.15 -27.25 -2.11
N LYS A 117 -8.11 -26.81 -2.94
CA LYS A 117 -8.72 -27.64 -3.99
C LYS A 117 -8.12 -27.43 -5.39
N CYS A 118 -7.07 -26.63 -5.54
CA CYS A 118 -6.48 -26.35 -6.86
C CYS A 118 -5.14 -27.09 -7.05
N LYS A 119 -4.72 -27.26 -8.32
CA LYS A 119 -3.42 -27.86 -8.68
C LYS A 119 -2.21 -26.93 -8.43
N LYS A 120 -2.41 -25.74 -7.85
CA LYS A 120 -1.38 -24.73 -7.53
C LYS A 120 -0.35 -24.52 -8.66
N LYS A 121 -0.81 -24.17 -9.87
CA LYS A 121 0.04 -24.01 -11.08
C LYS A 121 0.45 -22.56 -11.40
N ALA A 122 0.05 -21.56 -10.60
CA ALA A 122 0.44 -20.17 -10.84
C ALA A 122 1.97 -20.02 -10.76
N PHE A 123 2.56 -19.27 -11.69
CA PHE A 123 4.01 -19.01 -11.80
C PHE A 123 4.94 -20.20 -12.05
N THR A 124 4.44 -21.44 -12.20
CA THR A 124 5.33 -22.60 -12.40
C THR A 124 6.12 -22.56 -13.71
N LYS A 125 5.56 -21.98 -14.78
CA LYS A 125 6.29 -21.77 -16.04
C LYS A 125 7.24 -20.57 -15.97
N ALA A 126 6.80 -19.49 -15.31
CA ALA A 126 7.58 -18.27 -15.19
C ALA A 126 8.85 -18.48 -14.35
N SER A 127 8.78 -19.23 -13.26
CA SER A 127 9.96 -19.56 -12.44
C SER A 127 10.93 -20.50 -13.17
N LYS A 128 10.44 -21.42 -14.01
CA LYS A 128 11.31 -22.30 -14.82
C LYS A 128 12.11 -21.53 -15.87
N LYS A 129 11.51 -20.48 -16.44
CA LYS A 129 12.12 -19.64 -17.45
C LYS A 129 13.44 -19.00 -16.98
N TRP A 130 13.55 -18.69 -15.68
CA TRP A 130 14.79 -18.17 -15.10
C TRP A 130 15.91 -19.20 -14.95
N GLN A 131 15.60 -20.50 -15.04
CA GLN A 131 16.62 -21.56 -14.97
C GLN A 131 17.30 -21.83 -16.31
N ASP A 132 16.74 -21.33 -17.42
CA ASP A 132 17.35 -21.43 -18.74
C ASP A 132 18.35 -20.27 -18.92
N GLU A 133 19.59 -20.56 -19.36
CA GLU A 133 20.67 -19.55 -19.52
C GLU A 133 20.32 -18.38 -20.46
N LEU A 134 19.30 -18.54 -21.30
CA LEU A 134 18.86 -17.54 -22.29
C LEU A 134 17.62 -16.74 -21.86
N GLY A 135 17.01 -17.03 -20.70
CA GLY A 135 15.80 -16.36 -20.22
C GLY A 135 14.58 -16.64 -21.10
#